data_AF-A0A0G4L9A7-F1
#
_entry.id   AF-A0A0G4L9A7-F1
#
_cell.length_a   1.000
_cell.length_b   1.000
_cell.length_c   1.000
_cell.angle_alpha   90.00
_cell.angle_beta   90.00
_cell.angle_gamma   90.00
#
_symmetry.space_group_name_H-M   'P 1'
#
loop_
_entity.id
_entity.type
_entity.pdbx_description
1 polymer ?
#
loop_
_entity_poly.entity_id
_entity_poly.type
_entity_poly.pdbx_seq_one_letter_code
_entity_poly.pdbx_strand_id
1 'polypeptide(L)'
;TKKAIGLLESVRGAWRDSKKNLNPDAAVLLNLARLYEAEHPDKALQCLLQVEQLEMDLGRSVSRLGSDDPRWRAVSAKMLALMLCSLTGTLFVYQGQEIGMTNVPADWPIDEYQDIEALNYYRALEARPGTTDAEKRYAMESINLLGRDNARIPMQWDDAPHAGFTDADGAKPWMRVHDLYPEINVAKQEREPDSVLHFWRALL
;
A
#
# COMPACT_ATOMS: atom_id res chain seq x y z
N THR A 1 13.62 0.01 -28.65
CA THR A 1 13.49 1.03 -27.58
C THR A 1 12.62 2.21 -27.99
N LYS A 2 13.02 3.09 -28.93
CA LYS A 2 12.26 4.30 -29.30
C LYS A 2 10.79 4.07 -29.69
N LYS A 3 10.50 3.03 -30.50
CA LYS A 3 9.11 2.67 -30.87
C LYS A 3 8.26 2.27 -29.65
N ALA A 4 8.83 1.52 -28.72
CA ALA A 4 8.12 1.07 -27.51
C ALA A 4 7.81 2.25 -26.58
N ILE A 5 8.80 3.13 -26.37
CA ILE A 5 8.60 4.38 -25.61
C ILE A 5 7.47 5.21 -26.24
N GLY A 6 7.49 5.39 -27.56
CA GLY A 6 6.44 6.16 -28.26
C GLY A 6 5.03 5.57 -28.09
N LEU A 7 4.89 4.25 -28.08
CA LEU A 7 3.62 3.57 -27.84
C LEU A 7 3.13 3.76 -26.39
N LEU A 8 4.00 3.56 -25.41
CA LEU A 8 3.64 3.69 -23.99
C LEU A 8 3.35 5.14 -23.60
N GLU A 9 4.10 6.11 -24.14
CA GLU A 9 3.81 7.53 -23.94
C GLU A 9 2.50 7.96 -24.62
N SER A 10 2.11 7.32 -25.73
CA SER A 10 0.77 7.55 -26.32
C SER A 10 -0.35 7.10 -25.37
N VAL A 11 -0.18 5.94 -24.71
CA VAL A 11 -1.12 5.46 -23.68
C VAL A 11 -1.15 6.42 -22.50
N ARG A 12 0.02 6.84 -22.00
CA ARG A 12 0.13 7.82 -20.90
C ARG A 12 -0.51 9.16 -21.25
N GLY A 13 -0.37 9.60 -22.50
CA GLY A 13 -1.03 10.81 -23.02
C GLY A 13 -2.56 10.69 -22.99
N ALA A 14 -3.11 9.50 -23.21
CA ALA A 14 -4.56 9.26 -23.17
C ALA A 14 -5.15 9.39 -21.76
N TRP A 15 -4.38 9.17 -20.69
CA TRP A 15 -4.84 9.38 -19.31
C TRP A 15 -5.10 10.86 -18.98
N ARG A 16 -4.48 11.78 -19.73
CA ARG A 16 -4.69 13.23 -19.55
C ARG A 16 -5.98 13.72 -20.20
N ASP A 17 -6.61 12.90 -21.04
CA ASP A 17 -7.87 13.24 -21.69
C ASP A 17 -9.02 12.92 -20.73
N SER A 18 -9.54 13.96 -20.07
CA SER A 18 -10.66 13.84 -19.13
C SER A 18 -11.93 13.25 -19.75
N LYS A 19 -12.08 13.28 -21.09
CA LYS A 19 -13.22 12.67 -21.78
C LYS A 19 -13.14 11.14 -21.83
N LYS A 20 -11.95 10.56 -21.69
CA LYS A 20 -11.75 9.10 -21.79
C LYS A 20 -11.92 8.38 -20.46
N ASN A 21 -11.87 9.10 -19.34
CA ASN A 21 -12.03 8.55 -17.99
C ASN A 21 -11.16 7.31 -17.75
N LEU A 22 -9.89 7.37 -18.15
CA LEU A 22 -8.92 6.28 -18.00
C LEU A 22 -8.08 6.49 -16.75
N ASN A 23 -7.92 5.44 -15.95
CA ASN A 23 -7.01 5.45 -14.81
C ASN A 23 -5.57 5.15 -15.26
N PRO A 24 -4.56 5.73 -14.59
CA PRO A 24 -3.17 5.35 -14.78
C PRO A 24 -2.95 3.85 -14.51
N ASP A 25 -2.05 3.24 -15.26
CA ASP A 25 -1.68 1.83 -15.14
C ASP A 25 -0.20 1.71 -14.70
N ALA A 26 0.02 1.08 -13.54
CA ALA A 26 1.35 0.85 -12.98
C ALA A 26 2.24 0.05 -13.93
N ALA A 27 1.71 -0.92 -14.68
CA ALA A 27 2.50 -1.73 -15.61
C ALA A 27 3.06 -0.88 -16.76
N VAL A 28 2.30 0.10 -17.27
CA VAL A 28 2.78 1.04 -18.30
C VAL A 28 3.92 1.90 -17.75
N LEU A 29 3.77 2.42 -16.52
CA LEU A 29 4.78 3.24 -15.85
C LEU A 29 6.06 2.45 -15.55
N LEU A 30 5.94 1.22 -15.04
CA LEU A 30 7.07 0.34 -14.73
C LEU A 30 7.84 -0.08 -15.99
N ASN A 31 7.15 -0.32 -17.10
CA ASN A 31 7.79 -0.56 -18.40
C ASN A 31 8.49 0.70 -18.93
N LEU A 32 7.87 1.88 -18.80
CA LEU A 32 8.50 3.16 -19.16
C LEU A 32 9.75 3.41 -18.31
N ALA A 33 9.68 3.17 -17.00
CA ALA A 33 10.80 3.34 -16.08
C ALA A 33 12.01 2.52 -16.51
N ARG A 34 11.81 1.22 -16.78
CA ARG A 34 12.85 0.33 -17.30
C ARG A 34 13.40 0.78 -18.65
N LEU A 35 12.56 1.29 -19.55
CA LEU A 35 13.02 1.77 -20.86
C LEU A 35 13.80 3.10 -20.77
N TYR A 36 13.53 3.91 -19.75
CA TYR A 36 14.19 5.19 -19.51
C TYR A 36 15.47 5.09 -18.68
N GLU A 37 15.64 4.01 -17.91
CA GLU A 37 16.70 3.84 -16.91
C GLU A 37 18.10 4.26 -17.39
N ALA A 38 18.50 3.87 -18.60
CA ALA A 38 19.84 4.15 -19.12
C ALA A 38 20.01 5.54 -19.76
N GLU A 39 18.99 6.05 -20.47
CA GLU A 39 19.10 7.27 -21.31
C GLU A 39 18.44 8.50 -20.67
N HIS A 40 17.44 8.31 -19.80
CA HIS A 40 16.61 9.35 -19.20
C HIS A 40 16.25 8.99 -17.74
N PRO A 41 17.22 8.88 -16.83
CA PRO A 41 16.99 8.43 -15.45
C PRO A 41 16.01 9.34 -14.68
N ASP A 42 15.94 10.62 -15.03
CA ASP A 42 14.96 11.58 -14.51
C ASP A 42 13.52 11.16 -14.84
N LYS A 43 13.26 10.72 -16.08
CA LYS A 43 11.94 10.22 -16.49
C LYS A 43 11.64 8.86 -15.89
N ALA A 44 12.67 8.02 -15.71
CA ALA A 44 12.50 6.74 -15.03
C ALA A 44 12.03 6.95 -13.59
N LEU A 45 12.69 7.85 -12.85
CA LEU A 45 12.32 8.22 -11.49
C LEU A 45 10.90 8.78 -11.42
N GLN A 46 10.51 9.68 -12.35
CA GLN A 46 9.14 10.19 -12.40
C GLN A 46 8.09 9.10 -12.59
N CYS A 47 8.39 8.06 -13.38
CA CYS A 47 7.49 6.92 -13.54
C CYS A 47 7.37 6.12 -12.24
N LEU A 48 8.49 5.86 -11.55
CA LEU A 48 8.51 5.13 -10.28
C LEU A 48 7.77 5.89 -9.16
N LEU A 49 7.97 7.21 -9.04
CA LEU A 49 7.23 8.05 -8.10
C LEU A 49 5.71 8.05 -8.39
N GLN A 50 5.34 7.98 -9.67
CA GLN A 50 3.93 7.86 -10.03
C GLN A 50 3.37 6.48 -9.65
N VAL A 51 4.15 5.39 -9.78
CA VAL A 51 3.74 4.05 -9.30
C VAL A 51 3.58 4.04 -7.79
N GLU A 52 4.53 4.63 -7.06
CA GLU A 52 4.44 4.77 -5.60
C GLU A 52 3.14 5.48 -5.18
N GLN A 53 2.75 6.55 -5.87
CA GLN A 53 1.49 7.22 -5.61
C GLN A 53 0.27 6.31 -5.82
N LEU A 54 0.30 5.44 -6.84
CA LEU A 54 -0.78 4.47 -7.08
C LEU A 54 -0.85 3.43 -5.97
N GLU A 55 0.29 2.90 -5.52
CA GLU A 55 0.34 1.91 -4.44
C GLU A 55 -0.08 2.50 -3.08
N MET A 56 0.30 3.76 -2.82
CA MET A 56 -0.08 4.50 -1.61
C MET A 56 -1.59 4.82 -1.53
N ASP A 57 -2.32 4.62 -2.61
CA ASP A 57 -3.78 4.79 -2.69
C ASP A 57 -4.55 3.46 -2.55
N LEU A 58 -3.86 2.33 -2.27
CA LEU A 58 -4.46 1.00 -2.14
C LEU A 58 -4.36 0.45 -0.71
N GLY A 59 -5.39 -0.27 -0.25
CA GLY A 59 -5.27 -1.12 0.94
C GLY A 59 -4.24 -2.24 0.75
N ARG A 60 -3.73 -2.81 1.85
CA ARG A 60 -2.66 -3.82 1.82
C ARG A 60 -3.11 -5.09 1.10
N SER A 61 -2.20 -5.63 0.29
CA SER A 61 -2.49 -6.80 -0.57
C SER A 61 -2.91 -8.04 0.23
N VAL A 62 -2.34 -8.26 1.42
CA VAL A 62 -2.69 -9.41 2.28
C VAL A 62 -4.15 -9.36 2.71
N SER A 63 -4.62 -8.21 3.20
CA SER A 63 -6.02 -8.01 3.62
C SER A 63 -7.00 -7.99 2.43
N ARG A 64 -6.56 -7.48 1.26
CA ARG A 64 -7.44 -7.34 0.10
C ARG A 64 -7.57 -8.59 -0.77
N LEU A 65 -6.49 -9.35 -0.92
CA LEU A 65 -6.38 -10.45 -1.89
C LEU A 65 -6.05 -11.80 -1.24
N GLY A 66 -5.69 -11.81 0.05
CA GLY A 66 -5.37 -13.00 0.82
C GLY A 66 -6.25 -13.12 2.06
N SER A 67 -5.62 -13.45 3.19
CA SER A 67 -6.25 -13.46 4.51
C SER A 67 -5.28 -12.83 5.49
N ASP A 68 -5.75 -11.91 6.31
CA ASP A 68 -5.01 -11.30 7.42
C ASP A 68 -5.30 -11.96 8.77
N ASP A 69 -6.11 -13.02 8.81
CA ASP A 69 -6.27 -13.88 9.97
C ASP A 69 -4.90 -14.40 10.41
N PRO A 70 -4.53 -14.29 11.71
CA PRO A 70 -3.21 -14.70 12.20
C PRO A 70 -2.79 -16.12 11.79
N ARG A 71 -3.75 -17.02 11.59
CA ARG A 71 -3.50 -18.41 11.15
C ARG A 71 -3.00 -18.50 9.71
N TRP A 72 -3.41 -17.58 8.84
CA TRP A 72 -3.19 -17.65 7.39
C TRP A 72 -2.32 -16.53 6.84
N ARG A 73 -2.19 -15.42 7.57
CA ARG A 73 -1.50 -14.19 7.14
C ARG A 73 -0.14 -14.41 6.50
N ALA A 74 0.76 -15.13 7.17
CA ALA A 74 2.10 -15.38 6.65
C ALA A 74 2.07 -16.23 5.37
N VAL A 75 1.20 -17.24 5.30
CA VAL A 75 1.06 -18.11 4.12
C VAL A 75 0.45 -17.34 2.96
N SER A 76 -0.58 -16.53 3.21
CA SER A 76 -1.19 -15.65 2.20
C SER A 76 -0.21 -14.62 1.66
N ALA A 77 0.59 -13.98 2.52
CA ALA A 77 1.61 -13.03 2.10
C ALA A 77 2.67 -13.69 1.19
N LYS A 78 3.15 -14.88 1.55
CA LYS A 78 4.10 -15.65 0.74
C LYS A 78 3.49 -16.12 -0.59
N MET A 79 2.23 -16.55 -0.59
CA MET A 79 1.51 -16.91 -1.83
C MET A 79 1.45 -15.72 -2.79
N LEU A 80 1.11 -14.52 -2.29
CA LEU A 80 1.07 -13.31 -3.10
C LEU A 80 2.47 -12.91 -3.61
N ALA A 81 3.51 -13.02 -2.78
CA ALA A 81 4.89 -12.79 -3.18
C ALA A 81 5.32 -13.73 -4.31
N LEU A 82 5.06 -15.03 -4.17
CA LEU A 82 5.36 -16.03 -5.20
C LEU A 82 4.63 -15.73 -6.51
N MET A 83 3.34 -15.38 -6.42
CA MET A 83 2.56 -14.98 -7.60
C MET A 83 3.23 -13.79 -8.30
N LEU A 84 3.51 -12.70 -7.58
CA LEU A 84 4.08 -11.47 -8.15
C LEU A 84 5.47 -11.71 -8.78
N CYS A 85 6.34 -12.46 -8.12
CA CYS A 85 7.67 -12.79 -8.65
C CYS A 85 7.62 -13.73 -9.86
N SER A 86 6.51 -14.42 -10.09
CA SER A 86 6.33 -15.31 -11.25
C SER A 86 5.73 -14.61 -12.49
N LEU A 87 5.31 -13.35 -12.38
CA LEU A 87 4.73 -12.59 -13.48
C LEU A 87 5.82 -11.93 -14.34
N THR A 88 5.60 -11.92 -15.65
CA THR A 88 6.45 -11.17 -16.58
C THR A 88 6.24 -9.68 -16.42
N GLY A 89 7.29 -8.95 -16.03
CA GLY A 89 7.27 -7.50 -15.92
C GLY A 89 8.39 -6.99 -15.03
N THR A 90 8.42 -5.67 -14.82
CA THR A 90 9.23 -5.09 -13.75
C THR A 90 8.42 -5.23 -12.45
N LEU A 91 8.98 -5.92 -11.46
CA LEU A 91 8.37 -6.06 -10.15
C LEU A 91 8.50 -4.76 -9.35
N PHE A 92 7.44 -4.39 -8.64
CA PHE A 92 7.43 -3.32 -7.65
C PHE A 92 6.99 -3.88 -6.30
N VAL A 93 7.70 -3.53 -5.24
CA VAL A 93 7.38 -3.92 -3.86
C VAL A 93 7.22 -2.63 -3.06
N TYR A 94 6.04 -2.44 -2.47
CA TYR A 94 5.75 -1.24 -1.67
C TYR A 94 6.16 -1.46 -0.20
N GLN A 95 6.62 -0.41 0.49
CA GLN A 95 7.12 -0.50 1.87
C GLN A 95 6.14 -1.23 2.81
N GLY A 96 6.63 -2.25 3.50
CA GLY A 96 5.82 -3.08 4.40
C GLY A 96 5.20 -4.32 3.75
N GLN A 97 5.14 -4.39 2.42
CA GLN A 97 4.68 -5.58 1.71
C GLN A 97 5.62 -6.77 1.94
N GLU A 98 6.92 -6.50 2.06
CA GLU A 98 7.97 -7.48 2.31
C GLU A 98 7.89 -8.14 3.68
N ILE A 99 7.28 -7.47 4.66
CA ILE A 99 7.00 -8.04 5.99
C ILE A 99 5.53 -8.52 6.11
N GLY A 100 4.73 -8.41 5.05
CA GLY A 100 3.33 -8.82 5.06
C GLY A 100 2.45 -7.97 5.97
N MET A 101 2.61 -6.64 5.91
CA MET A 101 1.71 -5.68 6.57
C MET A 101 0.26 -5.87 6.08
N THR A 102 -0.68 -5.62 6.98
CA THR A 102 -2.13 -5.75 6.78
C THR A 102 -2.81 -4.39 6.88
N ASN A 103 -4.08 -4.33 6.50
CA ASN A 103 -4.91 -3.17 6.82
C ASN A 103 -4.95 -2.96 8.34
N VAL A 104 -5.23 -1.72 8.75
CA VAL A 104 -5.38 -1.37 10.17
C VAL A 104 -6.55 -2.14 10.79
N PRO A 105 -6.53 -2.39 12.12
CA PRO A 105 -7.62 -3.06 12.80
C PRO A 105 -9.00 -2.43 12.53
N ALA A 106 -10.02 -3.28 12.38
CA ALA A 106 -11.38 -2.85 12.04
C ALA A 106 -12.08 -2.04 13.15
N ASP A 107 -11.56 -2.11 14.37
CA ASP A 107 -12.02 -1.35 15.53
C ASP A 107 -11.35 0.03 15.67
N TRP A 108 -10.43 0.40 14.75
CA TRP A 108 -9.92 1.76 14.71
C TRP A 108 -11.06 2.76 14.49
N PRO A 109 -11.24 3.72 15.40
CA PRO A 109 -12.25 4.74 15.24
C PRO A 109 -11.82 5.75 14.17
N ILE A 110 -12.80 6.47 13.60
CA ILE A 110 -12.58 7.39 12.48
C ILE A 110 -11.56 8.51 12.77
N ASP A 111 -11.36 8.87 14.03
CA ASP A 111 -10.41 9.89 14.49
C ASP A 111 -8.94 9.45 14.42
N GLU A 112 -8.67 8.15 14.25
CA GLU A 112 -7.32 7.65 13.99
C GLU A 112 -6.92 7.78 12.51
N TYR A 113 -7.90 7.93 11.61
CA TYR A 113 -7.65 8.12 10.18
C TYR A 113 -7.21 9.57 9.88
N GLN A 114 -6.28 9.72 8.95
CA GLN A 114 -5.74 11.01 8.50
C GLN A 114 -6.16 11.35 7.06
N ASP A 115 -6.62 10.37 6.29
CA ASP A 115 -7.03 10.57 4.91
C ASP A 115 -8.27 11.49 4.82
N ILE A 116 -8.06 12.66 4.22
CA ILE A 116 -9.11 13.65 4.00
C ILE A 116 -10.30 13.09 3.22
N GLU A 117 -10.09 12.13 2.32
CA GLU A 117 -11.17 11.50 1.55
C GLU A 117 -12.06 10.65 2.47
N ALA A 118 -11.46 9.77 3.26
CA ALA A 118 -12.17 8.96 4.25
C ALA A 118 -12.90 9.83 5.29
N LEU A 119 -12.21 10.86 5.81
CA LEU A 119 -12.78 11.80 6.78
C LEU A 119 -13.96 12.58 6.20
N ASN A 120 -13.84 13.09 4.97
CA ASN A 120 -14.93 13.82 4.33
C ASN A 120 -16.11 12.91 3.99
N TYR A 121 -15.84 11.69 3.52
CA TYR A 121 -16.89 10.70 3.27
C TYR A 121 -17.69 10.38 4.53
N TYR A 122 -17.00 10.09 5.65
CA TYR A 122 -17.65 9.82 6.92
C TYR A 122 -18.43 11.02 7.46
N ARG A 123 -17.84 12.22 7.41
CA ARG A 123 -18.50 13.47 7.84
C ARG A 123 -19.75 13.79 7.03
N ALA A 124 -19.70 13.60 5.70
CA ALA A 124 -20.85 13.82 4.84
C ALA A 124 -21.98 12.84 5.15
N LEU A 125 -21.64 11.57 5.45
CA LEU A 125 -22.61 10.57 5.89
C LEU A 125 -23.22 10.95 7.25
N GLU A 126 -22.40 11.37 8.21
CA GLU A 126 -22.85 11.73 9.55
C GLU A 126 -23.76 12.96 9.57
N ALA A 127 -23.48 13.95 8.71
CA ALA A 127 -24.29 15.17 8.60
C ALA A 127 -25.66 14.94 7.93
N ARG A 128 -25.87 13.77 7.29
CA ARG A 128 -27.10 13.48 6.55
C ARG A 128 -28.24 13.12 7.53
N PRO A 129 -29.42 13.79 7.44
CA PRO A 129 -30.56 13.48 8.30
C PRO A 129 -31.02 12.03 8.15
N GLY A 130 -31.25 11.36 9.28
CA GLY A 130 -31.74 9.98 9.30
C GLY A 130 -30.66 8.90 9.08
N THR A 131 -29.37 9.28 9.01
CA THR A 131 -28.27 8.31 8.96
C THR A 131 -28.34 7.36 10.15
N THR A 132 -28.28 6.06 9.85
CA THR A 132 -28.35 4.99 10.83
C THR A 132 -26.97 4.53 11.28
N ASP A 133 -26.88 3.89 12.46
CA ASP A 133 -25.64 3.27 12.92
C ASP A 133 -25.17 2.15 11.98
N ALA A 134 -26.09 1.46 11.31
CA ALA A 134 -25.76 0.44 10.32
C ALA A 134 -25.03 1.06 9.11
N GLU A 135 -25.46 2.23 8.63
CA GLU A 135 -24.78 2.95 7.55
C GLU A 135 -23.41 3.46 7.98
N LYS A 136 -23.28 3.99 9.21
CA LYS A 136 -21.98 4.40 9.75
C LYS A 136 -21.02 3.21 9.85
N ARG A 137 -21.51 2.05 10.29
CA ARG A 137 -20.71 0.82 10.38
C ARG A 137 -20.26 0.33 9.01
N TYR A 138 -21.16 0.31 8.03
CA TYR A 138 -20.83 -0.04 6.65
C TYR A 138 -19.80 0.93 6.03
N ALA A 139 -19.91 2.21 6.33
CA ALA A 139 -18.92 3.19 5.90
C ALA A 139 -17.54 2.95 6.54
N MET A 140 -17.49 2.63 7.84
CA MET A 140 -16.23 2.25 8.49
C MET A 140 -15.65 0.95 7.93
N GLU A 141 -16.47 -0.06 7.65
CA GLU A 141 -16.01 -1.30 6.98
C GLU A 141 -15.41 -0.99 5.60
N SER A 142 -16.04 -0.10 4.84
CA SER A 142 -15.55 0.32 3.52
C SER A 142 -14.23 1.10 3.61
N ILE A 143 -14.14 2.05 4.55
CA ILE A 143 -12.91 2.82 4.83
C ILE A 143 -11.79 1.89 5.31
N ASN A 144 -12.09 0.95 6.20
CA ASN A 144 -11.11 0.00 6.69
C ASN A 144 -10.58 -0.91 5.57
N LEU A 145 -11.44 -1.39 4.68
CA LEU A 145 -11.06 -2.28 3.60
C LEU A 145 -10.28 -1.57 2.47
N LEU A 146 -10.74 -0.38 2.07
CA LEU A 146 -10.26 0.30 0.86
C LEU A 146 -9.47 1.58 1.12
N GLY A 147 -9.50 2.10 2.34
CA GLY A 147 -8.90 3.38 2.69
C GLY A 147 -7.40 3.42 2.44
N ARG A 148 -6.94 4.57 1.96
CA ARG A 148 -5.55 4.81 1.55
C ARG A 148 -4.58 4.81 2.72
N ASP A 149 -5.09 5.18 3.89
CA ASP A 149 -4.33 5.18 5.15
C ASP A 149 -3.73 3.82 5.48
N ASN A 150 -4.35 2.71 5.04
CA ASN A 150 -3.78 1.37 5.21
C ASN A 150 -2.37 1.23 4.63
N ALA A 151 -2.07 1.90 3.52
CA ALA A 151 -0.73 1.93 2.92
C ALA A 151 0.20 2.94 3.60
N ARG A 152 -0.35 3.96 4.26
CA ARG A 152 0.39 5.15 4.72
C ARG A 152 0.81 5.11 6.18
N ILE A 153 0.26 4.18 6.97
CA ILE A 153 0.69 4.00 8.36
C ILE A 153 2.22 3.85 8.48
N PRO A 154 2.82 4.36 9.55
CA PRO A 154 4.27 4.27 9.76
C PRO A 154 4.81 2.85 9.61
N MET A 155 6.01 2.73 9.03
CA MET A 155 6.70 1.45 8.85
C MET A 155 7.01 0.79 10.19
N GLN A 156 6.87 -0.54 10.27
CA GLN A 156 7.09 -1.32 11.48
C GLN A 156 8.52 -1.88 11.52
N TRP A 157 9.47 -1.13 12.05
CA TRP A 157 10.88 -1.52 12.11
C TRP A 157 11.16 -2.54 13.21
N ASP A 158 10.63 -2.32 14.41
CA ASP A 158 10.82 -3.20 15.58
C ASP A 158 9.60 -3.20 16.52
N ASP A 159 9.75 -3.77 17.72
CA ASP A 159 8.75 -3.86 18.78
C ASP A 159 8.86 -2.74 19.86
N ALA A 160 9.69 -1.72 19.62
CA ALA A 160 9.79 -0.55 20.48
C ALA A 160 8.56 0.38 20.30
N PRO A 161 8.34 1.36 21.20
CA PRO A 161 7.29 2.35 21.00
C PRO A 161 7.33 2.97 19.60
N HIS A 162 6.15 3.20 19.02
CA HIS A 162 6.01 3.68 17.64
C HIS A 162 6.65 2.75 16.59
N ALA A 163 6.79 1.45 16.88
CA ALA A 163 7.36 0.46 15.99
C ALA A 163 8.80 0.76 15.52
N GLY A 164 9.55 1.54 16.31
CA GLY A 164 10.88 2.03 15.93
C GLY A 164 10.88 3.05 14.78
N PHE A 165 9.71 3.58 14.40
CA PHE A 165 9.59 4.58 13.32
C PHE A 165 10.13 5.96 13.72
N THR A 166 9.96 6.32 14.99
CA THR A 166 10.45 7.58 15.55
C THR A 166 10.83 7.38 17.01
N ASP A 167 11.62 8.29 17.55
CA ASP A 167 12.09 8.22 18.93
C ASP A 167 10.91 8.22 19.91
N ALA A 168 11.02 7.42 20.97
CA ALA A 168 9.98 7.32 22.00
C ALA A 168 9.82 8.64 22.79
N ASP A 169 10.87 9.47 22.83
CA ASP A 169 10.91 10.68 23.64
C ASP A 169 10.54 11.92 22.81
N GLY A 170 9.30 12.38 22.96
CA GLY A 170 8.84 13.69 22.48
C GLY A 170 8.42 13.77 21.01
N ALA A 171 8.65 12.71 20.22
CA ALA A 171 8.17 12.63 18.84
C ALA A 171 6.92 11.75 18.75
N LYS A 172 5.78 12.34 18.38
CA LYS A 172 4.57 11.59 18.02
C LYS A 172 4.58 11.38 16.49
N PRO A 173 4.48 10.14 15.98
CA PRO A 173 4.26 9.92 14.55
C PRO A 173 3.06 10.71 14.04
N TRP A 174 3.11 11.14 12.79
CA TRP A 174 2.02 11.91 12.16
C TRP A 174 0.70 11.13 12.09
N MET A 175 0.76 9.81 12.16
CA MET A 175 -0.36 8.88 12.20
C MET A 175 -0.08 7.75 13.20
N ARG A 176 -1.12 7.19 13.81
CA ARG A 176 -1.00 6.01 14.69
C ARG A 176 -0.27 4.86 13.99
N VAL A 177 0.59 4.17 14.73
CA VAL A 177 1.27 2.95 14.25
C VAL A 177 0.33 1.76 14.31
N HIS A 178 0.53 0.80 13.41
CA HIS A 178 -0.32 -0.39 13.33
C HIS A 178 -0.22 -1.25 14.60
N ASP A 179 -1.34 -1.69 15.18
CA ASP A 179 -1.35 -2.35 16.49
C ASP A 179 -0.59 -3.70 16.52
N LEU A 180 -0.46 -4.36 15.36
CA LEU A 180 0.33 -5.58 15.21
C LEU A 180 1.85 -5.35 15.04
N TYR A 181 2.38 -4.14 15.22
CA TYR A 181 3.82 -3.89 15.08
C TYR A 181 4.70 -4.78 15.99
N PRO A 182 4.31 -5.18 17.22
CA PRO A 182 5.12 -6.12 18.01
C PRO A 182 5.18 -7.51 17.39
N GLU A 183 4.20 -7.88 16.55
CA GLU A 183 4.11 -9.17 15.90
C GLU A 183 4.68 -9.18 14.48
N ILE A 184 4.49 -8.07 13.75
CA ILE A 184 4.85 -7.87 12.35
C ILE A 184 5.83 -6.70 12.30
N ASN A 185 7.12 -6.98 12.36
CA ASN A 185 8.15 -5.96 12.18
C ASN A 185 9.41 -6.55 11.54
N VAL A 186 10.25 -5.66 10.99
CA VAL A 186 11.50 -6.03 10.31
C VAL A 186 12.43 -6.78 11.27
N ALA A 187 12.71 -6.21 12.45
CA ALA A 187 13.68 -6.77 13.39
C ALA A 187 13.36 -8.21 13.82
N LYS A 188 12.08 -8.53 14.02
CA LYS A 188 11.61 -9.88 14.32
C LYS A 188 11.75 -10.80 13.12
N GLN A 189 11.31 -10.36 11.93
CA GLN A 189 11.37 -11.19 10.72
C GLN A 189 12.79 -11.43 10.20
N GLU A 190 13.75 -10.54 10.50
CA GLU A 190 15.18 -10.77 10.28
C GLU A 190 15.70 -12.00 11.04
N ARG A 191 15.17 -12.26 12.24
CA ARG A 191 15.60 -13.36 13.12
C ARG A 191 14.86 -14.67 12.88
N GLU A 192 13.77 -14.66 12.13
CA GLU A 192 12.91 -15.82 11.87
C GLU A 192 13.11 -16.32 10.43
N PRO A 193 13.87 -17.41 10.19
CA PRO A 193 14.19 -17.86 8.83
C PRO A 193 12.97 -18.16 7.94
N ASP A 194 11.86 -18.55 8.57
CA ASP A 194 10.59 -18.82 7.89
C ASP A 194 9.70 -17.57 7.78
N SER A 195 10.23 -16.35 7.94
CA SER A 195 9.45 -15.11 7.85
C SER A 195 9.01 -14.78 6.42
N VAL A 196 8.09 -13.82 6.30
CA VAL A 196 7.67 -13.27 5.00
C VAL A 196 8.84 -12.51 4.36
N LEU A 197 9.62 -11.78 5.16
CA LEU A 197 10.81 -11.06 4.72
C LEU A 197 11.86 -11.97 4.10
N HIS A 198 12.24 -13.07 4.79
CA HIS A 198 13.20 -14.03 4.25
C HIS A 198 12.65 -14.75 3.01
N PHE A 199 11.34 -14.97 2.94
CA PHE A 199 10.71 -15.53 1.75
C PHE A 199 10.80 -14.58 0.54
N TRP A 200 10.55 -13.27 0.71
CA TRP A 200 10.78 -12.28 -0.34
C TRP A 200 12.23 -12.26 -0.80
N ARG A 201 13.19 -12.29 0.14
CA ARG A 201 14.62 -12.35 -0.19
C ARG A 201 15.02 -13.61 -0.95
N ALA A 202 14.36 -14.73 -0.71
CA ALA A 202 14.62 -15.98 -1.42
C ALA A 202 14.07 -15.97 -2.86
N LEU A 203 13.08 -15.13 -3.15
CA LEU A 203 12.46 -15.02 -4.49
C LEU A 203 13.17 -14.01 -5.42
N LEU A 204 13.83 -12.99 -4.85
CA LEU A 204 14.51 -11.90 -5.56
C LEU A 204 15.98 -12.22 -5.86
#